data_AF-A0A2S6GWF4-F1
#
_entry.id   AF-A0A2S6GWF4-F1
#
_cell.length_a   1.000
_cell.length_b   1.000
_cell.length_c   1.000
_cell.angle_alpha   90.00
_cell.angle_beta   90.00
_cell.angle_gamma   90.00
#
_symmetry.space_group_name_H-M   'P 1'
#
loop_
_entity.id
_entity.type
_entity.pdbx_description
1 polymer ?
#
loop_
_entity_poly.entity_id
_entity_poly.type
_entity_poly.pdbx_seq_one_letter_code
_entity_poly.pdbx_strand_id
1 'polypeptide(L)'
;MADSASNRAKSHEGDDMAGAEASRRDAAFVPRLLPVPAVVAAAALAVLVFLAAGHHPVALFPGVACLVALVAAVWSRPDAPAWLGLGVVALSAVAASTVLLYLAGGHNTSSLLIGALIAALTAGALIVRRPKGPIALDGWLGVAATATAGAVVIAGLVPDAKTGPVVDLLPADPLRHLQFSGLLLLTATGLMVARRAAGPARFALHLLLTAATALLVYLLAITGAGSVVVTLGVAHALVAVAALVAAGRAGSSERAG
;
A
#
# COMPACT_ATOMS: atom_id res chain seq x y z
N MET A 1 -32.39 59.34 16.46
CA MET A 1 -32.20 58.71 15.13
C MET A 1 -30.86 57.97 14.98
N ALA A 2 -30.18 57.57 16.07
CA ALA A 2 -28.87 56.92 16.01
C ALA A 2 -28.88 55.39 16.26
N ASP A 3 -30.00 54.79 16.68
CA ASP A 3 -30.04 53.38 17.09
C ASP A 3 -30.20 52.37 15.94
N SER A 4 -30.57 52.81 14.73
CA SER A 4 -30.86 51.88 13.63
C SER A 4 -29.60 51.39 12.90
N ALA A 5 -28.47 52.11 13.01
CA ALA A 5 -27.21 51.74 12.35
C ALA A 5 -26.40 50.69 13.16
N SER A 6 -26.47 50.75 14.49
CA SER A 6 -25.72 49.85 15.39
C SER A 6 -26.22 48.40 15.34
N ASN A 7 -27.54 48.21 15.16
CA ASN A 7 -28.13 46.87 15.06
C ASN A 7 -27.84 46.16 13.72
N ARG A 8 -27.57 46.88 12.62
CA ARG A 8 -27.19 46.27 11.33
C ARG A 8 -25.75 45.77 11.30
N ALA A 9 -24.85 46.41 12.07
CA ALA A 9 -23.46 45.96 12.14
C ALA A 9 -23.32 44.63 12.90
N LYS A 10 -24.08 44.45 13.99
CA LYS A 10 -24.08 43.20 14.77
C LYS A 10 -24.71 42.01 14.05
N SER A 11 -25.65 42.22 13.12
CA SER A 11 -26.24 41.12 12.36
C SER A 11 -25.31 40.58 11.28
N HIS A 12 -24.44 41.42 10.70
CA HIS A 12 -23.46 40.98 9.69
C HIS A 12 -22.29 40.20 10.30
N GLU A 13 -21.83 40.57 11.50
CA GLU A 13 -20.75 39.87 12.20
C GLU A 13 -21.14 38.44 12.63
N GLY A 14 -22.43 38.20 12.90
CA GLY A 14 -22.98 36.88 13.21
C GLY A 14 -23.05 35.94 12.02
N ASP A 15 -23.40 36.47 10.83
CA ASP A 15 -23.46 35.69 9.58
C ASP A 15 -22.08 35.30 9.07
N ASP A 16 -21.08 36.19 9.20
CA ASP A 16 -19.69 35.91 8.79
C ASP A 16 -19.02 34.86 9.69
N MET A 17 -19.32 34.88 11.00
CA MET A 17 -18.84 33.87 11.96
C MET A 17 -19.51 32.51 11.75
N ALA A 18 -20.83 32.49 11.48
CA ALA A 18 -21.55 31.25 11.16
C ALA A 18 -21.08 30.63 9.84
N GLY A 19 -20.80 31.44 8.81
CA GLY A 19 -20.23 31.00 7.54
C GLY A 19 -18.80 30.46 7.69
N ALA A 20 -17.97 31.11 8.51
CA ALA A 20 -16.61 30.64 8.79
C ALA A 20 -16.58 29.34 9.63
N GLU A 21 -17.52 29.16 10.56
CA GLU A 21 -17.69 27.91 11.31
C GLU A 21 -18.23 26.77 10.43
N ALA A 22 -19.19 27.03 9.55
CA ALA A 22 -19.67 26.05 8.57
C ALA A 22 -18.55 25.61 7.62
N SER A 23 -17.79 26.57 7.07
CA SER A 23 -16.63 26.31 6.22
C SER A 23 -15.52 25.53 6.95
N ARG A 24 -15.28 25.79 8.24
CA ARG A 24 -14.36 24.99 9.07
C ARG A 24 -14.87 23.58 9.36
N ARG A 25 -16.18 23.41 9.58
CA ARG A 25 -16.80 22.08 9.77
C ARG A 25 -16.72 21.27 8.47
N ASP A 26 -16.99 21.88 7.33
CA ASP A 26 -16.89 21.24 6.01
C ASP A 26 -15.44 20.87 5.66
N ALA A 27 -14.49 21.77 5.92
CA ALA A 27 -13.06 21.51 5.74
C ALA A 27 -12.52 20.39 6.66
N ALA A 28 -13.15 20.16 7.82
CA ALA A 28 -12.82 19.04 8.71
C ALA A 28 -13.55 17.73 8.36
N PHE A 29 -14.64 17.80 7.59
CA PHE A 29 -15.47 16.65 7.21
C PHE A 29 -14.88 15.87 6.02
N VAL A 30 -14.40 16.58 5.00
CA VAL A 30 -13.75 16.01 3.80
C VAL A 30 -12.58 15.05 4.15
N PRO A 31 -11.64 15.38 5.07
CA PRO A 31 -10.55 14.47 5.43
C PRO A 31 -10.95 13.23 6.24
N ARG A 32 -12.19 13.18 6.75
CA ARG A 32 -12.73 12.02 7.45
C ARG A 32 -13.49 11.07 6.54
N LEU A 33 -14.18 11.59 5.53
CA LEU A 33 -15.03 10.79 4.64
C LEU A 33 -14.28 10.19 3.45
N LEU A 34 -13.35 10.91 2.84
CA LEU A 34 -12.62 10.46 1.64
C LEU A 34 -11.89 9.10 1.73
N PRO A 35 -11.40 8.64 2.90
CA PRO A 35 -10.79 7.32 2.98
C PRO A 35 -11.78 6.14 3.01
N VAL A 36 -13.05 6.37 3.37
CA VAL A 36 -14.10 5.33 3.34
C VAL A 36 -14.36 4.80 1.93
N PRO A 37 -14.63 5.64 0.90
CA PRO A 37 -14.83 5.16 -0.46
C PRO A 37 -13.55 4.54 -1.04
N ALA A 38 -12.36 4.95 -0.61
CA ALA A 38 -11.11 4.30 -1.04
C ALA A 38 -11.00 2.85 -0.53
N VAL A 39 -11.38 2.58 0.73
CA VAL A 39 -11.42 1.19 1.25
C VAL A 39 -12.49 0.37 0.56
N VAL A 40 -13.69 0.94 0.36
CA VAL A 40 -14.77 0.26 -0.35
C VAL A 40 -14.35 -0.07 -1.78
N ALA A 41 -13.69 0.86 -2.47
CA ALA A 41 -13.14 0.65 -3.80
C ALA A 41 -12.06 -0.44 -3.83
N ALA A 42 -11.17 -0.49 -2.83
CA ALA A 42 -10.17 -1.55 -2.71
C ALA A 42 -10.81 -2.94 -2.46
N ALA A 43 -11.86 -3.01 -1.64
CA ALA A 43 -12.61 -4.25 -1.43
C ALA A 43 -13.31 -4.70 -2.72
N ALA A 44 -13.97 -3.77 -3.42
CA ALA A 44 -14.62 -4.03 -4.70
C ALA A 44 -13.60 -4.50 -5.75
N LEU A 45 -12.42 -3.88 -5.80
CA LEU A 45 -11.33 -4.30 -6.68
C LEU A 45 -10.87 -5.73 -6.39
N ALA A 46 -10.69 -6.09 -5.12
CA ALA A 46 -10.31 -7.45 -4.72
C ALA A 46 -11.34 -8.49 -5.21
N VAL A 47 -12.62 -8.21 -5.00
CA VAL A 47 -13.72 -9.09 -5.45
C VAL A 47 -13.76 -9.18 -6.97
N LEU A 48 -13.63 -8.05 -7.66
CA LEU A 48 -13.74 -7.98 -9.12
C LEU A 48 -12.56 -8.71 -9.79
N VAL A 49 -11.34 -8.59 -9.25
CA VAL A 49 -10.17 -9.37 -9.70
C VAL A 49 -10.35 -10.87 -9.45
N PHE A 50 -10.90 -11.26 -8.29
CA PHE A 50 -11.18 -12.67 -7.98
C PHE A 50 -12.19 -13.29 -8.95
N LEU A 51 -13.27 -12.56 -9.25
CA LEU A 51 -14.28 -13.00 -10.23
C LEU A 51 -13.68 -13.09 -11.64
N ALA A 52 -12.92 -12.07 -12.06
CA ALA A 52 -12.28 -12.04 -13.38
C ALA A 52 -11.23 -13.14 -13.56
N ALA A 53 -10.54 -13.55 -12.48
CA ALA A 53 -9.58 -14.63 -12.47
C ALA A 53 -10.21 -16.03 -12.31
N GLY A 54 -11.52 -16.17 -12.53
CA GLY A 54 -12.21 -17.46 -12.47
C GLY A 54 -12.27 -18.06 -11.06
N HIS A 55 -12.36 -17.23 -10.03
CA HIS A 55 -12.41 -17.64 -8.62
C HIS A 55 -11.10 -18.24 -8.09
N HIS A 56 -9.96 -17.91 -8.73
CA HIS A 56 -8.67 -18.36 -8.24
C HIS A 56 -8.26 -17.57 -6.97
N PRO A 57 -8.01 -18.23 -5.81
CA PRO A 57 -7.83 -17.54 -4.52
C PRO A 57 -6.62 -16.60 -4.49
N VAL A 58 -5.59 -16.90 -5.28
CA VAL A 58 -4.38 -16.07 -5.40
C VAL A 58 -4.68 -14.66 -5.94
N ALA A 59 -5.71 -14.52 -6.76
CA ALA A 59 -6.09 -13.24 -7.36
C ALA A 59 -6.55 -12.22 -6.29
N LEU A 60 -6.89 -12.67 -5.08
CA LEU A 60 -7.24 -11.81 -3.95
C LEU A 60 -6.03 -11.10 -3.35
N PHE A 61 -4.80 -11.63 -3.48
CA PHE A 61 -3.64 -11.11 -2.74
C PHE A 61 -3.33 -9.64 -2.99
N PRO A 62 -3.30 -9.12 -4.24
CA PRO A 62 -3.11 -7.69 -4.48
C PRO A 62 -4.23 -6.87 -3.86
N GLY A 63 -5.49 -7.26 -4.06
CA GLY A 63 -6.65 -6.54 -3.51
C GLY A 63 -6.65 -6.48 -1.98
N VAL A 64 -6.32 -7.60 -1.32
CA VAL A 64 -6.18 -7.68 0.14
C VAL A 64 -5.02 -6.83 0.63
N ALA A 65 -3.87 -6.86 -0.05
CA ALA A 65 -2.73 -6.00 0.29
C ALA A 65 -3.08 -4.51 0.16
N CYS A 66 -3.82 -4.12 -0.88
CA CYS A 66 -4.34 -2.75 -1.04
C CYS A 66 -5.26 -2.36 0.13
N LEU A 67 -6.23 -3.22 0.45
CA LEU A 67 -7.21 -2.99 1.50
C LEU A 67 -6.54 -2.85 2.87
N VAL A 68 -5.66 -3.78 3.23
CA VAL A 68 -4.90 -3.72 4.48
C VAL A 68 -4.02 -2.47 4.51
N ALA A 69 -3.38 -2.12 3.39
CA ALA A 69 -2.54 -0.94 3.33
C ALA A 69 -3.31 0.36 3.52
N LEU A 70 -4.48 0.49 2.88
CA LEU A 70 -5.37 1.65 3.03
C LEU A 70 -5.97 1.73 4.43
N VAL A 71 -6.46 0.61 4.98
CA VAL A 71 -6.98 0.58 6.36
C VAL A 71 -5.88 0.97 7.35
N ALA A 72 -4.69 0.41 7.18
CA ALA A 72 -3.53 0.76 7.99
C ALA A 72 -3.13 2.22 7.79
N ALA A 73 -3.14 2.78 6.58
CA ALA A 73 -2.75 4.17 6.33
C ALA A 73 -3.76 5.18 6.90
N VAL A 74 -5.04 4.84 6.90
CA VAL A 74 -6.12 5.74 7.30
C VAL A 74 -6.37 5.72 8.81
N TRP A 75 -6.42 4.55 9.44
CA TRP A 75 -6.86 4.40 10.84
C TRP A 75 -5.73 4.27 11.86
N SER A 76 -4.47 4.32 11.43
CA SER A 76 -3.33 4.30 12.35
C SER A 76 -2.79 5.69 12.67
N ARG A 77 -1.94 5.76 13.70
CA ARG A 77 -1.19 6.99 14.02
C ARG A 77 -0.23 7.33 12.87
N PRO A 78 -0.11 8.63 12.52
CA PRO A 78 0.73 9.09 11.43
C PRO A 78 2.22 8.87 11.73
N ASP A 79 2.79 7.80 11.18
CA ASP A 79 4.23 7.60 11.05
C ASP A 79 4.62 7.79 9.58
N ALA A 80 5.37 8.85 9.27
CA ALA A 80 5.68 9.29 7.90
C ALA A 80 6.26 8.18 6.99
N PRO A 81 7.29 7.42 7.42
CA PRO A 81 7.82 6.32 6.62
C PRO A 81 6.84 5.14 6.45
N ALA A 82 6.12 4.74 7.50
CA ALA A 82 5.13 3.66 7.37
C ALA A 82 3.98 4.09 6.45
N TRP A 83 3.58 5.35 6.51
CA TRP A 83 2.56 5.91 5.63
C TRP A 83 3.01 5.93 4.16
N LEU A 84 4.25 6.38 3.87
CA LEU A 84 4.81 6.33 2.53
C LEU A 84 4.90 4.90 2.00
N GLY A 85 5.38 3.97 2.83
CA GLY A 85 5.47 2.56 2.46
C GLY A 85 4.11 1.96 2.14
N LEU A 86 3.11 2.19 2.98
CA LEU A 86 1.73 1.73 2.72
C LEU A 86 1.13 2.37 1.47
N GLY A 87 1.45 3.63 1.18
CA GLY A 87 1.05 4.29 -0.06
C GLY A 87 1.64 3.62 -1.29
N VAL A 88 2.94 3.29 -1.26
CA VAL A 88 3.61 2.54 -2.33
C VAL A 88 2.98 1.16 -2.52
N VAL A 89 2.70 0.42 -1.42
CA VAL A 89 2.02 -0.88 -1.49
C VAL A 89 0.64 -0.74 -2.11
N ALA A 90 -0.18 0.20 -1.62
CA ALA A 90 -1.54 0.38 -2.12
C ALA A 90 -1.56 0.71 -3.61
N LEU A 91 -0.71 1.63 -4.08
CA LEU A 91 -0.61 1.97 -5.50
C LEU A 91 -0.09 0.80 -6.35
N SER A 92 0.89 0.06 -5.85
CA SER A 92 1.42 -1.14 -6.55
C SER A 92 0.36 -2.23 -6.66
N ALA A 93 -0.44 -2.43 -5.60
CA ALA A 93 -1.54 -3.37 -5.58
C ALA A 93 -2.65 -2.99 -6.58
N VAL A 94 -2.98 -1.69 -6.66
CA VAL A 94 -3.96 -1.18 -7.63
C VAL A 94 -3.45 -1.37 -9.05
N ALA A 95 -2.18 -1.03 -9.32
CA ALA A 95 -1.58 -1.25 -10.63
C ALA A 95 -1.63 -2.73 -11.02
N ALA A 96 -1.25 -3.63 -10.11
CA ALA A 96 -1.29 -5.07 -10.32
C ALA A 96 -2.68 -5.59 -10.66
N SER A 97 -3.67 -5.19 -9.85
CA SER A 97 -5.08 -5.55 -10.03
C SER A 97 -5.63 -5.03 -11.36
N THR A 98 -5.21 -3.82 -11.76
CA THR A 98 -5.62 -3.19 -13.02
C THR A 98 -5.07 -3.95 -14.22
N VAL A 99 -3.78 -4.30 -14.19
CA VAL A 99 -3.14 -5.08 -15.25
C VAL A 99 -3.79 -6.46 -15.37
N LEU A 100 -4.11 -7.12 -14.25
CA LEU A 100 -4.84 -8.38 -14.28
C LEU A 100 -6.21 -8.25 -14.92
N LEU A 101 -6.98 -7.21 -14.58
CA LEU A 101 -8.29 -6.99 -15.19
C LEU A 101 -8.22 -6.63 -16.65
N TYR A 102 -7.16 -5.95 -17.06
CA TYR A 102 -6.89 -5.69 -18.46
C TYR A 102 -6.59 -7.00 -19.21
N LEU A 103 -5.69 -7.83 -18.70
CA LEU A 103 -5.32 -9.11 -19.31
C LEU A 103 -6.48 -10.11 -19.32
N ALA A 104 -7.11 -10.35 -18.16
CA ALA A 104 -8.24 -11.27 -18.03
C ALA A 104 -9.49 -10.79 -18.78
N GLY A 105 -9.66 -9.47 -18.90
CA GLY A 105 -10.74 -8.85 -19.67
C GLY A 105 -10.50 -8.79 -21.17
N GLY A 106 -9.46 -9.46 -21.70
CA GLY A 106 -9.17 -9.47 -23.14
C GLY A 106 -8.67 -8.13 -23.68
N HIS A 107 -7.83 -7.44 -22.90
CA HIS A 107 -7.25 -6.14 -23.23
C HIS A 107 -8.29 -5.00 -23.29
N ASN A 108 -9.34 -5.08 -22.48
CA ASN A 108 -10.39 -4.06 -22.40
C ASN A 108 -9.89 -2.76 -21.74
N THR A 109 -9.91 -1.66 -22.49
CA THR A 109 -9.49 -0.33 -22.03
C THR A 109 -10.32 0.20 -20.86
N SER A 110 -11.57 -0.26 -20.70
CA SER A 110 -12.42 0.08 -19.56
C SER A 110 -11.81 -0.38 -18.23
N SER A 111 -11.07 -1.49 -18.23
CA SER A 111 -10.35 -1.98 -17.04
C SER A 111 -9.24 -1.02 -16.60
N LEU A 112 -8.58 -0.36 -17.56
CA LEU A 112 -7.55 0.65 -17.27
C LEU A 112 -8.17 1.91 -16.66
N LEU A 113 -9.35 2.33 -17.15
CA LEU A 113 -10.07 3.47 -16.60
C LEU A 113 -10.53 3.23 -15.15
N ILE A 114 -11.06 2.04 -14.87
CA ILE A 114 -11.44 1.62 -13.51
C ILE A 114 -10.19 1.63 -12.60
N GLY A 115 -9.08 1.06 -13.07
CA GLY A 115 -7.82 1.08 -12.35
C GLY A 115 -7.29 2.48 -12.05
N ALA A 116 -7.31 3.36 -13.05
CA ALA A 116 -6.89 4.75 -12.90
C ALA A 116 -7.77 5.52 -11.90
N LEU A 117 -9.09 5.31 -11.92
CA LEU A 117 -10.01 5.90 -10.95
C LEU A 117 -9.68 5.44 -9.52
N ILE A 118 -9.45 4.15 -9.32
CA ILE A 118 -9.12 3.61 -8.00
C ILE A 118 -7.74 4.09 -7.54
N ALA A 119 -6.78 4.21 -8.45
CA ALA A 119 -5.46 4.78 -8.15
C ALA A 119 -5.59 6.24 -7.71
N ALA A 120 -6.42 7.04 -8.39
CA ALA A 120 -6.69 8.42 -8.03
C ALA A 120 -7.40 8.53 -6.67
N LEU A 121 -8.38 7.67 -6.38
CA LEU A 121 -9.04 7.62 -5.07
C LEU A 121 -8.06 7.23 -3.95
N THR A 122 -7.20 6.25 -4.21
CA THR A 122 -6.15 5.79 -3.30
C THR A 122 -5.15 6.93 -3.02
N ALA A 123 -4.66 7.58 -4.07
CA ALA A 123 -3.75 8.73 -3.94
C ALA A 123 -4.41 9.90 -3.20
N GLY A 124 -5.68 10.20 -3.50
CA GLY A 124 -6.44 11.25 -2.81
C GLY A 124 -6.58 10.96 -1.31
N ALA A 125 -6.98 9.73 -0.94
CA ALA A 125 -7.10 9.31 0.45
C ALA A 125 -5.78 9.42 1.22
N LEU A 126 -4.68 9.09 0.53
CA LEU A 126 -3.33 9.28 1.05
C LEU A 126 -3.05 10.78 1.25
N ILE A 127 -3.10 11.60 0.20
CA ILE A 127 -2.73 13.03 0.25
C ILE A 127 -3.45 13.76 1.39
N VAL A 128 -4.73 13.46 1.58
CA VAL A 128 -5.58 14.07 2.60
C VAL A 128 -5.18 13.70 4.04
N ARG A 129 -4.54 12.53 4.23
CA ARG A 129 -4.05 12.02 5.52
C ARG A 129 -2.54 12.18 5.70
N ARG A 130 -1.88 12.99 4.87
CA ARG A 130 -0.42 13.10 4.86
C ARG A 130 0.14 13.50 6.24
N PRO A 131 1.07 12.72 6.81
CA PRO A 131 1.74 13.09 8.04
C PRO A 131 2.62 14.33 7.84
N LYS A 132 2.58 15.26 8.81
CA LYS A 132 3.47 16.45 8.86
C LYS A 132 4.63 16.16 9.79
N GLY A 133 5.85 16.09 9.27
CA GLY A 133 7.06 15.89 10.08
C GLY A 133 8.25 15.35 9.28
N PRO A 134 9.47 15.41 9.85
CA PRO A 134 10.68 14.87 9.24
C PRO A 134 10.70 13.33 9.24
N ILE A 135 11.37 12.73 8.25
CA ILE A 135 11.47 11.27 8.06
C ILE A 135 12.83 10.80 8.57
N ALA A 136 12.85 9.88 9.54
CA ALA A 136 14.08 9.26 10.04
C ALA A 136 14.68 8.24 9.03
N LEU A 137 15.99 7.99 9.10
CA LEU A 137 16.73 7.15 8.15
C LEU A 137 16.23 5.69 8.12
N ASP A 138 15.95 5.14 9.30
CA ASP A 138 15.35 3.82 9.51
C ASP A 138 13.91 3.75 8.98
N GLY A 139 13.27 4.90 8.75
CA GLY A 139 12.05 5.06 7.97
C GLY A 139 12.17 4.61 6.51
N TRP A 140 13.29 4.93 5.87
CA TRP A 140 13.52 4.67 4.46
C TRP A 140 13.71 3.19 4.13
N LEU A 141 14.19 2.39 5.07
CA LEU A 141 14.26 0.92 4.90
C LEU A 141 12.88 0.31 4.66
N GLY A 142 11.86 0.80 5.35
CA GLY A 142 10.49 0.34 5.12
C GLY A 142 9.98 0.71 3.72
N VAL A 143 10.22 1.96 3.31
CA VAL A 143 9.85 2.44 1.97
C VAL A 143 10.56 1.65 0.88
N ALA A 144 11.84 1.34 1.06
CA ALA A 144 12.61 0.49 0.13
C ALA A 144 12.05 -0.94 0.04
N ALA A 145 11.61 -1.53 1.15
CA ALA A 145 10.96 -2.85 1.16
C ALA A 145 9.67 -2.85 0.33
N THR A 146 8.88 -1.77 0.46
CA THR A 146 7.62 -1.63 -0.27
C THR A 146 7.82 -1.31 -1.75
N ALA A 147 8.84 -0.53 -2.09
CA ALA A 147 9.19 -0.21 -3.47
C ALA A 147 9.72 -1.44 -4.22
N THR A 148 10.57 -2.25 -3.56
CA THR A 148 11.06 -3.52 -4.13
C THR A 148 9.92 -4.52 -4.33
N ALA A 149 9.03 -4.70 -3.35
CA ALA A 149 7.85 -5.56 -3.51
C ALA A 149 6.92 -5.07 -4.63
N GLY A 150 6.67 -3.76 -4.73
CA GLY A 150 5.91 -3.18 -5.84
C GLY A 150 6.57 -3.41 -7.20
N ALA A 151 7.90 -3.25 -7.28
CA ALA A 151 8.66 -3.53 -8.49
C ALA A 151 8.62 -5.00 -8.90
N VAL A 152 8.67 -5.95 -7.94
CA VAL A 152 8.48 -7.39 -8.20
C VAL A 152 7.13 -7.64 -8.85
N VAL A 153 6.07 -7.06 -8.28
CA VAL A 153 4.71 -7.23 -8.78
C VAL A 153 4.55 -6.68 -10.19
N ILE A 154 5.09 -5.48 -10.47
CA ILE A 154 5.03 -4.89 -11.80
C ILE A 154 5.87 -5.72 -12.79
N ALA A 155 7.08 -6.12 -12.42
CA ALA A 155 7.95 -6.92 -13.27
C ALA A 155 7.38 -8.30 -13.60
N GLY A 156 6.68 -8.95 -12.65
CA GLY A 156 6.02 -10.24 -12.87
C GLY A 156 4.74 -10.16 -13.70
N LEU A 157 4.22 -8.96 -13.97
CA LEU A 157 2.99 -8.72 -14.74
C LEU A 157 3.23 -8.13 -16.13
N VAL A 158 4.43 -7.63 -16.40
CA VAL A 158 4.84 -7.21 -17.74
C VAL A 158 5.32 -8.47 -18.45
N PRO A 159 4.61 -8.98 -19.48
CA PRO A 159 5.09 -10.10 -20.26
C PRO A 159 6.45 -9.73 -20.84
N ASP A 160 7.41 -10.62 -20.69
CA ASP A 160 8.80 -10.43 -21.09
C ASP A 160 8.86 -10.05 -22.58
N ALA A 161 8.97 -8.75 -22.86
CA ALA A 161 8.97 -8.28 -24.25
C ALA A 161 10.28 -8.65 -24.96
N LYS A 162 11.33 -9.08 -24.23
CA LYS A 162 12.63 -9.46 -24.78
C LYS A 162 13.47 -10.30 -23.80
N THR A 163 13.31 -11.62 -23.78
CA THR A 163 14.41 -12.51 -23.36
C THR A 163 14.57 -13.65 -24.38
N GLY A 164 15.73 -13.65 -25.04
CA GLY A 164 16.21 -14.74 -25.88
C GLY A 164 16.62 -15.97 -25.05
N PRO A 165 17.23 -16.98 -25.71
CA PRO A 165 17.05 -18.38 -25.40
C PRO A 165 17.90 -18.85 -24.22
N VAL A 166 17.46 -18.63 -22.99
CA VAL A 166 18.01 -19.35 -21.83
C VAL A 166 16.88 -19.70 -20.87
N VAL A 167 16.39 -20.94 -21.04
CA VAL A 167 15.44 -21.67 -20.18
C VAL A 167 13.96 -21.27 -20.33
N ASP A 168 13.39 -21.65 -21.48
CA ASP A 168 11.97 -22.01 -21.62
C ASP A 168 11.69 -23.30 -20.83
N LEU A 169 11.52 -23.18 -19.50
CA LEU A 169 10.92 -24.25 -18.70
C LEU A 169 9.67 -23.70 -18.03
N LEU A 170 8.53 -24.06 -18.66
CA LEU A 170 7.14 -23.74 -18.38
C LEU A 170 6.64 -22.42 -18.98
N PRO A 171 5.48 -22.42 -19.67
CA PRO A 171 4.77 -21.17 -19.93
C PRO A 171 4.55 -20.49 -18.58
N ALA A 172 5.06 -19.27 -18.43
CA ALA A 172 4.92 -18.46 -17.24
C ALA A 172 3.44 -18.22 -16.99
N ASP A 173 2.83 -19.09 -16.17
CA ASP A 173 1.44 -18.99 -15.79
C ASP A 173 1.30 -17.65 -15.04
N PRO A 174 0.62 -16.62 -15.58
CA PRO A 174 0.58 -15.28 -14.98
C PRO A 174 0.03 -15.32 -13.54
N LEU A 175 -0.76 -16.34 -13.22
CA LEU A 175 -1.26 -16.64 -11.89
C LEU A 175 -0.18 -17.08 -10.89
N ARG A 176 0.86 -17.81 -11.34
CA ARG A 176 2.00 -18.21 -10.48
C ARG A 176 2.87 -17.01 -10.11
N HIS A 177 3.19 -16.16 -11.09
CA HIS A 177 3.95 -14.93 -10.81
C HIS A 177 3.16 -14.00 -9.89
N LEU A 178 1.85 -13.92 -10.07
CA LEU A 178 0.97 -13.18 -9.17
C LEU A 178 0.95 -13.76 -7.75
N GLN A 179 1.04 -15.07 -7.58
CA GLN A 179 1.09 -15.72 -6.26
C GLN A 179 2.26 -15.21 -5.43
N PHE A 180 3.47 -15.32 -5.98
CA PHE A 180 4.67 -14.93 -5.27
C PHE A 180 4.75 -13.42 -5.08
N SER A 181 4.33 -12.66 -6.09
CA SER A 181 4.36 -11.20 -6.04
C SER A 181 3.33 -10.63 -5.06
N GLY A 182 2.11 -11.19 -5.03
CA GLY A 182 1.07 -10.82 -4.06
C GLY A 182 1.47 -11.17 -2.63
N LEU A 183 2.11 -12.31 -2.41
CA LEU A 183 2.64 -12.70 -1.10
C LEU A 183 3.78 -11.78 -0.64
N LEU A 184 4.67 -11.36 -1.54
CA LEU A 184 5.71 -10.36 -1.23
C LEU A 184 5.11 -8.98 -0.90
N LEU A 185 4.03 -8.61 -1.59
CA LEU A 185 3.31 -7.36 -1.29
C LEU A 185 2.64 -7.43 0.10
N LEU A 186 2.12 -8.60 0.48
CA LEU A 186 1.59 -8.86 1.81
C LEU A 186 2.69 -8.84 2.89
N THR A 187 3.88 -9.41 2.65
CA THR A 187 5.00 -9.31 3.60
C THR A 187 5.46 -7.87 3.76
N ALA A 188 5.53 -7.10 2.68
CA ALA A 188 5.87 -5.68 2.72
C ALA A 188 4.84 -4.87 3.51
N THR A 189 3.54 -5.13 3.30
CA THR A 189 2.45 -4.54 4.09
C THR A 189 2.59 -4.90 5.57
N GLY A 190 2.83 -6.17 5.85
CA GLY A 190 3.05 -6.68 7.20
C GLY A 190 4.22 -5.99 7.90
N LEU A 191 5.34 -5.74 7.19
CA LEU A 191 6.49 -5.04 7.76
C LEU A 191 6.12 -3.61 8.15
N MET A 192 5.35 -2.91 7.31
CA MET A 192 4.90 -1.55 7.61
C MET A 192 3.95 -1.51 8.81
N VAL A 193 3.08 -2.51 8.92
CA VAL A 193 2.18 -2.65 10.09
C VAL A 193 2.99 -3.01 11.34
N ALA A 194 3.94 -3.93 11.25
CA ALA A 194 4.78 -4.39 12.35
C ALA A 194 5.64 -3.27 12.95
N ARG A 195 6.07 -2.28 12.15
CA ARG A 195 6.78 -1.09 12.64
C ARG A 195 6.00 -0.30 13.70
N ARG A 196 4.68 -0.44 13.71
CA ARG A 196 3.78 0.25 14.63
C ARG A 196 3.52 -0.52 15.91
N ALA A 197 3.93 -1.78 15.98
CA ALA A 197 3.88 -2.55 17.21
C ALA A 197 4.96 -2.03 18.19
N ALA A 198 4.67 -2.11 19.49
CA ALA A 198 5.60 -1.75 20.56
C ALA A 198 6.20 -3.00 21.21
N GLY A 199 7.40 -2.84 21.79
CA GLY A 199 8.06 -3.87 22.60
C GLY A 199 8.33 -5.20 21.85
N PRO A 200 8.24 -6.36 22.52
CA PRO A 200 8.68 -7.65 21.97
C PRO A 200 7.84 -8.13 20.78
N ALA A 201 6.59 -7.68 20.66
CA ALA A 201 5.71 -8.00 19.54
C ALA A 201 6.26 -7.45 18.21
N ARG A 202 6.91 -6.28 18.22
CA ARG A 202 7.55 -5.70 17.03
C ARG A 202 8.62 -6.62 16.47
N PHE A 203 9.50 -7.12 17.33
CA PHE A 203 10.58 -8.02 16.93
C PHE A 203 10.03 -9.36 16.40
N ALA A 204 9.08 -9.96 17.11
CA ALA A 204 8.46 -11.23 16.70
C ALA A 204 7.78 -11.11 15.32
N LEU A 205 7.06 -10.01 15.06
CA LEU A 205 6.44 -9.75 13.76
C LEU A 205 7.48 -9.57 12.66
N HIS A 206 8.54 -8.79 12.88
CA HIS A 206 9.61 -8.64 11.89
C HIS A 206 10.33 -9.96 11.60
N LEU A 207 10.52 -10.80 12.63
CA LEU A 207 11.17 -12.11 12.48
C LEU A 207 10.31 -13.03 11.61
N LEU A 208 9.02 -13.14 11.92
CA LEU A 208 8.07 -13.95 11.17
C LEU A 208 7.98 -13.50 9.71
N LEU A 209 7.90 -12.19 9.48
CA LEU A 209 7.82 -11.63 8.12
C LEU A 209 9.12 -11.84 7.34
N THR A 210 10.28 -11.71 7.99
CA THR A 210 11.58 -11.98 7.35
C THR A 210 11.70 -13.44 6.96
N ALA A 211 11.28 -14.36 7.83
CA ALA A 211 11.26 -15.80 7.54
C ALA A 211 10.33 -16.13 6.36
N ALA A 212 9.12 -15.53 6.34
CA ALA A 212 8.19 -15.68 5.25
C ALA A 212 8.77 -15.14 3.93
N THR A 213 9.43 -13.98 3.95
CA THR A 213 10.11 -13.42 2.79
C THR A 213 11.23 -14.33 2.28
N ALA A 214 12.08 -14.85 3.16
CA ALA A 214 13.17 -15.75 2.77
C ALA A 214 12.63 -17.03 2.12
N LEU A 215 11.55 -17.60 2.66
CA LEU A 215 10.86 -18.74 2.06
C LEU A 215 10.31 -18.40 0.67
N LEU A 216 9.68 -17.23 0.51
CA LEU A 216 9.15 -16.79 -0.79
C LEU A 216 10.24 -16.62 -1.84
N VAL A 217 11.40 -16.05 -1.47
CA VAL A 217 12.56 -15.92 -2.36
C VAL A 217 13.11 -17.28 -2.76
N TYR A 218 13.21 -18.21 -1.81
CA TYR A 218 13.62 -19.58 -2.10
C TYR A 218 12.65 -20.24 -3.10
N LEU A 219 11.33 -20.10 -2.87
CA LEU A 219 10.31 -20.64 -3.76
C LEU A 219 10.38 -19.99 -5.16
N LEU A 220 10.61 -18.69 -5.26
CA LEU A 220 10.81 -17.97 -6.52
C LEU A 220 12.02 -18.50 -7.30
N ALA A 221 13.12 -18.78 -6.60
CA ALA A 221 14.34 -19.30 -7.20
C ALA A 221 14.15 -20.73 -7.75
N ILE A 222 13.51 -21.62 -6.99
CA ILE A 222 13.31 -23.02 -7.44
C ILE A 222 12.20 -23.17 -8.49
N THR A 223 11.25 -22.23 -8.55
CA THR A 223 10.15 -22.27 -9.54
C THR A 223 10.49 -21.61 -10.86
N GLY A 224 11.69 -21.04 -11.01
CA GLY A 224 12.16 -20.45 -12.27
C GLY A 224 11.51 -19.11 -12.61
N ALA A 225 11.12 -18.31 -11.62
CA ALA A 225 10.33 -17.08 -11.81
C ALA A 225 11.03 -15.91 -12.55
N GLY A 226 12.20 -16.15 -13.15
CA GLY A 226 13.01 -15.14 -13.85
C GLY A 226 14.03 -14.45 -12.93
N SER A 227 15.20 -14.14 -13.48
CA SER A 227 16.34 -13.58 -12.73
C SER A 227 16.03 -12.23 -12.10
N VAL A 228 15.24 -11.38 -12.78
CA VAL A 228 14.83 -10.06 -12.30
C VAL A 228 13.95 -10.18 -11.04
N VAL A 229 12.94 -11.06 -11.08
CA VAL A 229 12.01 -11.29 -9.97
C VAL A 229 12.76 -11.86 -8.76
N VAL A 230 13.67 -12.81 -8.99
CA VAL A 230 14.52 -13.39 -7.92
C VAL A 230 15.43 -12.31 -7.32
N THR A 231 16.08 -11.48 -8.14
CA THR A 231 16.99 -10.43 -7.66
C THR A 231 16.26 -9.40 -6.80
N LEU A 232 15.08 -8.96 -7.24
CA LEU A 232 14.24 -8.04 -6.47
C LEU A 232 13.68 -8.69 -5.20
N GLY A 233 13.36 -9.99 -5.23
CA GLY A 233 12.99 -10.77 -4.06
C GLY A 233 14.13 -10.84 -3.03
N VAL A 234 15.36 -11.11 -3.47
CA VAL A 234 16.56 -11.07 -2.61
C VAL A 234 16.77 -9.69 -2.01
N ALA A 235 16.61 -8.62 -2.81
CA ALA A 235 16.68 -7.25 -2.30
C ALA A 235 15.62 -7.01 -1.20
N HIS A 236 14.39 -7.47 -1.39
CA HIS A 236 13.34 -7.40 -0.37
C HIS A 236 13.72 -8.17 0.91
N ALA A 237 14.29 -9.36 0.78
CA ALA A 237 14.77 -10.16 1.91
C ALA A 237 15.87 -9.46 2.70
N LEU A 238 16.85 -8.86 2.01
CA LEU A 238 17.93 -8.08 2.65
C LEU A 238 17.37 -6.89 3.45
N VAL A 239 16.37 -6.21 2.89
CA VAL A 239 15.70 -5.10 3.59
C VAL A 239 14.90 -5.61 4.80
N ALA A 240 14.22 -6.76 4.69
CA ALA A 240 13.50 -7.38 5.82
C ALA A 240 14.46 -7.74 6.96
N VAL A 241 15.62 -8.33 6.64
CA VAL A 241 16.69 -8.63 7.61
C VAL A 241 17.21 -7.35 8.27
N ALA A 242 17.48 -6.29 7.49
CA ALA A 242 17.91 -5.01 8.05
C ALA A 242 16.86 -4.41 9.00
N ALA A 243 15.58 -4.51 8.66
CA ALA A 243 14.48 -4.06 9.51
C ALA A 243 14.36 -4.89 10.81
N LEU A 244 14.58 -6.21 10.75
CA LEU A 244 14.64 -7.09 11.91
C LEU A 244 15.78 -6.71 12.87
N VAL A 245 16.99 -6.48 12.33
CA VAL A 245 18.15 -6.05 13.13
C VAL A 245 17.88 -4.70 13.81
N ALA A 246 17.28 -3.75 13.08
CA ALA A 246 16.90 -2.45 13.64
C ALA A 246 15.87 -2.59 14.77
N ALA A 247 14.88 -3.49 14.62
CA ALA A 247 13.89 -3.77 15.66
C ALA A 247 14.51 -4.39 16.92
N GLY A 248 15.51 -5.27 16.77
CA GLY A 248 16.21 -5.89 17.90
C GLY A 248 17.03 -4.91 18.75
N ARG A 249 17.66 -3.91 18.11
CA ARG A 249 18.45 -2.88 18.81
C ARG A 249 17.61 -1.92 19.66
N ALA A 250 16.39 -1.62 19.22
CA ALA A 250 15.48 -0.76 19.98
C ALA A 250 15.02 -1.40 21.31
N GLY A 251 14.81 -2.72 21.33
CA GLY A 251 14.42 -3.44 22.55
C GLY A 251 15.54 -3.59 23.59
N SER A 252 16.81 -3.47 23.19
CA SER A 252 17.95 -3.52 24.12
C SER A 252 18.18 -2.20 24.87
N SER A 253 17.87 -1.03 24.28
CA SER A 253 18.06 0.24 24.98
C SER A 253 16.96 0.52 26.00
N GLU A 254 15.75 0.01 25.77
CA GLU A 254 14.58 0.16 26.65
C GLU A 254 14.66 -0.70 27.93
N ARG A 255 15.54 -1.71 27.94
CA ARG A 255 15.83 -2.54 29.14
C ARG A 255 17.02 -2.03 29.96
N ALA A 256 17.76 -1.04 29.44
CA ALA A 256 18.99 -0.53 30.05
C ALA A 256 18.82 0.84 30.73
N GLY A 257 17.63 1.44 30.68
CA GLY A 257 17.25 2.66 31.39
C GLY A 257 16.05 2.42 32.29
#